data_AF-A0A924SJX9-F1
#
_entry.id   AF-A0A924SJX9-F1
#
_cell.length_a   1.000
_cell.length_b   1.000
_cell.length_c   1.000
_cell.angle_alpha   90.00
_cell.angle_beta   90.00
_cell.angle_gamma   90.00
#
_symmetry.space_group_name_H-M   'P 1'
#
loop_
_entity.id
_entity.type
_entity.pdbx_description
1 polymer ?
#
loop_
_entity_poly.entity_id
_entity_poly.type
_entity_poly.pdbx_seq_one_letter_code
_entity_poly.pdbx_strand_id
1 'polypeptide(L)'
;TTDAAPAWPGADVAALPVVPIRSGAPAPAPALVTPQALRLPTLGVSAEVVPVGLRPDGEVEVPADVRTVGWYRYGADLAADAGSVVVVGHVDNTSQGPGAFWGLRTLEVGDPVSVQASDGSTRTFTVVAREQWSKGEVPLDRVFSAGGQPRLTLVTCGGSFDGSRASYRDNVVVTAVEQS
;
A
#
# COMPACT_ATOMS: atom_id res chain seq x y z
N THR A 1 15.37 -57.99 -56.79
CA THR A 1 16.46 -57.02 -56.58
C THR A 1 16.27 -56.43 -55.21
N THR A 2 17.09 -56.85 -54.24
CA THR A 2 17.03 -56.32 -52.86
C THR A 2 17.99 -55.16 -52.77
N ASP A 3 17.47 -53.97 -52.51
CA ASP A 3 18.22 -52.73 -52.33
C ASP A 3 18.74 -52.65 -50.89
N ALA A 4 20.02 -52.36 -50.71
CA ALA A 4 20.67 -52.30 -49.41
C ALA A 4 20.67 -50.87 -48.90
N ALA A 5 20.08 -50.64 -47.72
CA ALA A 5 20.06 -49.33 -47.09
C ALA A 5 21.47 -48.89 -46.62
N PRO A 6 21.83 -47.59 -46.69
CA PRO A 6 23.14 -47.12 -46.29
C PRO A 6 23.29 -47.13 -44.76
N ALA A 7 24.38 -47.74 -44.28
CA ALA A 7 24.78 -47.68 -42.88
C ALA A 7 25.45 -46.33 -42.60
N TRP A 8 24.92 -45.58 -41.63
CA TRP A 8 25.56 -44.37 -41.13
C TRP A 8 26.66 -44.77 -40.13
N PRO A 9 27.84 -44.13 -40.14
CA PRO A 9 28.85 -44.39 -39.13
C PRO A 9 28.28 -44.04 -37.76
N GLY A 10 28.30 -45.00 -36.83
CA GLY A 10 27.87 -44.79 -35.46
C GLY A 10 28.75 -43.72 -34.83
N ALA A 11 28.20 -42.52 -34.65
CA ALA A 11 28.84 -41.51 -33.82
C ALA A 11 28.81 -42.03 -32.38
N ASP A 12 29.99 -42.29 -31.81
CA ASP A 12 30.16 -42.47 -30.37
C ASP A 12 29.64 -41.20 -29.69
N VAL A 13 28.40 -41.27 -29.23
CA VAL A 13 27.82 -40.25 -28.35
C VAL A 13 28.52 -40.37 -27.02
N ALA A 14 29.64 -39.66 -26.88
CA ALA A 14 30.27 -39.40 -25.60
C ALA A 14 29.16 -38.96 -24.62
N ALA A 15 29.08 -39.64 -23.47
CA ALA A 15 28.02 -39.42 -22.50
C ALA A 15 27.96 -37.93 -22.14
N LEU A 16 26.88 -37.27 -22.57
CA LEU A 16 26.67 -35.86 -22.28
C LEU A 16 26.60 -35.65 -20.76
N PRO A 17 27.14 -34.55 -20.23
CA PRO A 17 27.00 -34.24 -18.82
C PRO A 17 25.51 -34.11 -18.48
N VAL A 18 25.09 -34.76 -17.39
CA VAL A 18 23.72 -34.68 -16.90
C VAL A 18 23.42 -33.24 -16.50
N VAL A 19 22.47 -32.62 -17.18
CA VAL A 19 21.94 -31.31 -16.79
C VAL A 19 21.07 -31.52 -15.55
N PRO A 20 21.33 -30.83 -14.43
CA PRO A 20 20.51 -30.96 -13.24
C PRO A 20 19.10 -30.42 -13.53
N ILE A 21 18.10 -31.28 -13.40
CA ILE A 21 16.69 -30.90 -13.49
C ILE A 21 16.35 -30.13 -12.22
N ARG A 22 16.07 -28.83 -12.33
CA ARG A 22 15.49 -28.03 -11.25
C ARG A 22 13.98 -27.96 -11.44
N SER A 23 13.24 -28.01 -10.33
CA SER A 23 11.81 -27.76 -10.34
C SER A 23 11.52 -26.37 -10.92
N GLY A 24 10.60 -26.28 -11.87
CA GLY A 24 10.08 -25.01 -12.40
C GLY A 24 8.91 -24.46 -11.59
N ALA A 25 8.60 -25.05 -10.43
CA ALA A 25 7.54 -24.56 -9.57
C ALA A 25 7.87 -23.12 -9.09
N PRO A 26 6.90 -22.19 -9.10
CA PRO A 26 7.11 -20.86 -8.55
C PRO A 26 7.55 -20.96 -7.10
N ALA A 27 8.48 -20.09 -6.69
CA ALA A 27 8.77 -19.93 -5.27
C ALA A 27 7.49 -19.47 -4.53
N PRO A 28 7.27 -19.92 -3.28
CA PRO A 28 6.19 -19.37 -2.47
C PRO A 28 6.31 -17.85 -2.38
N ALA A 29 5.19 -17.14 -2.49
CA ALA A 29 5.18 -15.71 -2.28
C ALA A 29 5.61 -15.41 -0.82
N PRO A 30 6.37 -14.32 -0.59
CA PRO A 30 6.66 -13.87 0.77
C PRO A 30 5.36 -13.57 1.53
N ALA A 31 5.39 -13.77 2.85
CA ALA A 31 4.27 -13.41 3.71
C ALA A 31 4.13 -11.88 3.78
N LEU A 32 2.89 -11.38 3.67
CA LEU A 32 2.60 -9.95 3.82
C LEU A 32 2.82 -9.51 5.27
N VAL A 33 3.34 -8.30 5.47
CA VAL A 33 3.41 -7.64 6.77
C VAL A 33 2.41 -6.50 6.79
N THR A 34 1.21 -6.76 7.30
CA THR A 34 0.09 -5.81 7.22
C THR A 34 0.11 -4.81 8.38
N PRO A 35 -0.28 -3.54 8.15
CA PRO A 35 -0.50 -2.59 9.23
C PRO A 35 -1.72 -2.99 10.08
N GLN A 36 -1.58 -2.96 11.40
CA GLN A 36 -2.64 -3.32 12.36
C GLN A 36 -3.09 -2.15 13.23
N ALA A 37 -2.17 -1.23 13.56
CA ALA A 37 -2.50 -0.02 14.30
C ALA A 37 -1.63 1.14 13.82
N LEU A 38 -2.21 2.33 13.80
CA LEU A 38 -1.56 3.58 13.39
C LEU A 38 -1.59 4.57 14.57
N ARG A 39 -0.45 5.21 14.84
CA ARG A 39 -0.34 6.28 15.82
C ARG A 39 0.21 7.53 15.17
N LEU A 40 -0.41 8.67 15.50
CA LEU A 40 0.05 10.01 15.12
C LEU A 40 0.25 10.79 16.43
N PRO A 41 1.44 10.68 17.08
CA PRO A 41 1.68 11.26 18.40
C PRO A 41 1.40 12.76 18.48
N THR A 42 1.80 13.55 17.48
CA THR A 42 1.56 15.00 17.42
C THR A 42 0.06 15.34 17.47
N LEU A 43 -0.80 14.45 16.99
CA LEU A 43 -2.25 14.62 16.99
C LEU A 43 -2.97 13.91 18.15
N GLY A 44 -2.25 13.13 18.96
CA GLY A 44 -2.85 12.28 20.00
C GLY A 44 -3.72 11.14 19.45
N VAL A 45 -3.50 10.71 18.20
CA VAL A 45 -4.33 9.69 17.54
C VAL A 45 -3.73 8.30 17.73
N SER A 46 -4.60 7.34 18.03
CA SER A 46 -4.34 5.89 18.01
C SER A 46 -5.53 5.22 17.34
N ALA A 47 -5.33 4.61 16.18
CA ALA A 47 -6.39 4.01 15.37
C ALA A 47 -6.07 2.56 15.03
N GLU A 48 -7.10 1.72 15.02
CA GLU A 48 -7.04 0.39 14.40
C GLU A 48 -6.93 0.54 12.89
N VAL A 49 -6.12 -0.31 12.26
CA VAL A 49 -5.97 -0.38 10.81
C VAL A 49 -6.60 -1.68 10.31
N VAL A 50 -7.59 -1.58 9.43
CA VAL A 50 -8.26 -2.74 8.81
C VAL A 50 -7.99 -2.80 7.31
N PRO A 51 -7.92 -3.98 6.70
CA PRO A 51 -7.76 -4.08 5.24
C PRO A 51 -9.03 -3.64 4.53
N VAL A 52 -8.89 -2.75 3.54
CA VAL A 52 -9.97 -2.24 2.71
C VAL A 52 -9.68 -2.46 1.22
N GLY A 53 -10.73 -2.59 0.42
CA GLY A 53 -10.66 -2.78 -1.03
C GLY A 53 -11.16 -1.55 -1.79
N LEU A 54 -11.83 -1.83 -2.90
CA LEU A 54 -12.50 -0.82 -3.72
C LEU A 54 -14.01 -1.04 -3.66
N ARG A 55 -14.75 0.06 -3.61
CA ARG A 55 -16.19 0.09 -3.84
C ARG A 55 -16.49 -0.18 -5.32
N PRO A 56 -17.74 -0.52 -5.68
CA PRO A 56 -18.12 -0.80 -7.09
C PRO A 56 -17.88 0.37 -8.06
N ASP A 57 -17.82 1.60 -7.54
CA ASP A 57 -17.50 2.81 -8.30
C ASP A 57 -15.99 3.05 -8.48
N GLY A 58 -15.14 2.16 -7.96
CA GLY A 58 -13.69 2.22 -8.09
C GLY A 58 -13.00 3.08 -7.03
N GLU A 59 -13.73 3.69 -6.10
CA GLU A 59 -13.12 4.42 -4.98
C GLU A 59 -12.65 3.47 -3.88
N VAL A 60 -11.60 3.86 -3.16
CA VAL A 60 -11.13 3.09 -2.00
C VAL A 60 -12.21 3.11 -0.91
N GLU A 61 -12.47 1.93 -0.33
CA GLU A 61 -13.35 1.78 0.80
C GLU A 61 -12.78 2.49 2.04
N VAL A 62 -13.64 3.19 2.80
CA VAL A 62 -13.28 3.78 4.10
C VAL A 62 -14.09 3.07 5.19
N PRO A 63 -13.50 2.69 6.33
CA PRO A 63 -14.23 2.02 7.41
C PRO A 63 -15.40 2.86 7.94
N ALA A 64 -16.49 2.21 8.36
CA ALA A 64 -17.69 2.90 8.82
C ALA A 64 -17.52 3.63 10.18
N ASP A 65 -16.65 3.12 11.06
CA ASP A 65 -16.27 3.82 12.29
C ASP A 65 -15.21 4.89 11.96
N VAL A 66 -15.50 6.14 12.32
CA VAL A 66 -14.58 7.26 12.07
C VAL A 66 -13.25 7.15 12.81
N ARG A 67 -13.16 6.30 13.84
CA ARG A 67 -11.95 6.05 14.64
C ARG A 67 -11.05 4.98 14.02
N THR A 68 -11.55 4.22 13.06
CA THR A 68 -10.81 3.16 12.36
C THR A 68 -10.30 3.68 11.01
N VAL A 69 -9.11 3.25 10.60
CA VAL A 69 -8.53 3.61 9.30
C VAL A 69 -8.35 2.38 8.43
N GLY A 70 -8.42 2.57 7.11
CA GLY A 70 -8.37 1.48 6.13
C GLY A 70 -7.03 1.43 5.42
N TRP A 71 -6.33 0.30 5.43
CA TRP A 71 -5.19 0.05 4.54
C TRP A 71 -5.64 -0.55 3.22
N TYR A 72 -5.24 0.05 2.10
CA TYR A 72 -5.56 -0.45 0.77
C TYR A 72 -4.79 -1.74 0.46
N ARG A 73 -5.48 -2.88 0.58
CA ARG A 73 -4.87 -4.22 0.58
C ARG A 73 -4.29 -4.70 -0.77
N TYR A 74 -4.55 -3.96 -1.85
CA TYR A 74 -3.99 -4.25 -3.18
C TYR A 74 -2.74 -3.39 -3.48
N GLY A 75 -2.33 -2.54 -2.55
CA GLY A 75 -1.09 -1.76 -2.62
C GLY A 75 0.06 -2.44 -1.88
N ALA A 76 1.10 -1.67 -1.55
CA ALA A 76 2.24 -2.16 -0.78
C ALA A 76 1.86 -2.45 0.68
N ASP A 77 2.51 -3.45 1.26
CA ASP A 77 2.53 -3.74 2.70
C ASP A 77 3.83 -3.24 3.36
N LEU A 78 4.00 -3.44 4.67
CA LEU A 78 5.14 -2.90 5.43
C LEU A 78 6.46 -3.65 5.22
N ALA A 79 6.46 -4.77 4.51
CA ALA A 79 7.67 -5.48 4.07
C ALA A 79 8.06 -5.17 2.62
N ALA A 80 7.27 -4.36 1.90
CA ALA A 80 7.56 -4.00 0.53
C ALA A 80 8.80 -3.10 0.43
N ASP A 81 9.69 -3.42 -0.51
CA ASP A 81 10.90 -2.66 -0.83
C ASP A 81 10.65 -1.51 -1.82
N ALA A 82 9.41 -1.38 -2.31
CA ALA A 82 8.97 -0.30 -3.16
C ALA A 82 7.48 0.00 -2.99
N GLY A 83 7.07 1.19 -3.43
CA GLY A 83 5.66 1.58 -3.51
C GLY A 83 5.12 2.29 -2.27
N SER A 84 3.80 2.39 -2.20
CA SER A 84 3.08 3.15 -1.17
C SER A 84 2.16 2.26 -0.35
N VAL A 85 2.39 2.24 0.96
CA VAL A 85 1.42 1.73 1.93
C VAL A 85 0.37 2.82 2.10
N VAL A 86 -0.80 2.66 1.47
CA VAL A 86 -1.86 3.68 1.50
C VAL A 86 -2.84 3.39 2.62
N VAL A 87 -3.05 4.37 3.49
CA VAL A 87 -4.03 4.33 4.57
C VAL A 87 -5.02 5.48 4.41
N VAL A 88 -6.32 5.15 4.39
CA VAL A 88 -7.43 6.10 4.25
C VAL A 88 -8.21 6.23 5.56
N GLY A 89 -8.78 7.39 5.83
CA GLY A 89 -9.58 7.59 7.04
C GLY A 89 -10.49 8.81 6.96
N HIS A 90 -11.52 8.80 7.80
CA HIS A 90 -12.48 9.91 7.89
C HIS A 90 -11.86 11.17 8.50
N VAL A 91 -12.24 12.31 7.94
CA VAL A 91 -12.05 13.61 8.59
C VAL A 91 -13.03 13.74 9.75
N ASP A 92 -14.34 13.57 9.51
CA ASP A 92 -15.39 13.53 10.51
C ASP A 92 -16.65 12.82 10.00
N ASN A 93 -17.63 12.70 10.90
CA ASN A 93 -18.99 12.29 10.59
C ASN A 93 -19.98 13.03 11.51
N THR A 94 -21.17 13.33 11.00
CA THR A 94 -22.21 14.09 11.73
C THR A 94 -22.71 13.40 13.00
N SER A 95 -22.74 12.07 13.07
CA SER A 95 -23.19 11.32 14.25
C SER A 95 -22.05 10.86 15.16
N GLN A 96 -20.86 10.62 14.60
CA GLN A 96 -19.73 10.07 15.37
C GLN A 96 -18.70 11.12 15.80
N GLY A 97 -18.76 12.33 15.24
CA GLY A 97 -17.81 13.42 15.51
C GLY A 97 -16.54 13.34 14.67
N PRO A 98 -15.44 13.97 15.12
CA PRO A 98 -14.15 13.93 14.43
C PRO A 98 -13.64 12.50 14.25
N GLY A 99 -13.11 12.22 13.06
CA GLY A 99 -12.45 10.95 12.75
C GLY A 99 -10.97 10.95 13.10
N ALA A 100 -10.36 9.78 13.01
CA ALA A 100 -8.94 9.58 13.28
C ALA A 100 -8.04 10.50 12.44
N PHE A 101 -8.48 10.87 11.23
CA PHE A 101 -7.71 11.72 10.32
C PHE A 101 -8.16 13.19 10.30
N TRP A 102 -9.04 13.61 11.22
CA TRP A 102 -9.45 15.02 11.36
C TRP A 102 -8.26 15.98 11.33
N GLY A 103 -7.20 15.66 12.09
CA GLY A 103 -6.02 16.49 12.26
C GLY A 103 -4.95 16.37 11.16
N LEU A 104 -5.11 15.54 10.11
CA LEU A 104 -4.03 15.37 9.12
C LEU A 104 -3.62 16.68 8.42
N ARG A 105 -4.57 17.61 8.28
CA ARG A 105 -4.32 18.95 7.71
C ARG A 105 -3.35 19.82 8.53
N THR A 106 -3.05 19.43 9.77
CA THR A 106 -2.14 20.15 10.68
C THR A 106 -0.82 19.43 10.89
N LEU A 107 -0.63 18.22 10.36
CA LEU A 107 0.68 17.56 10.42
C LEU A 107 1.72 18.36 9.64
N GLU A 108 2.93 18.41 10.16
CA GLU A 108 4.06 19.12 9.58
C GLU A 108 5.17 18.15 9.16
N VAL A 109 6.04 18.61 8.27
CA VAL A 109 7.26 17.87 7.93
C VAL A 109 8.10 17.68 9.19
N GLY A 110 8.53 16.44 9.44
CA GLY A 110 9.22 16.05 10.67
C GLY A 110 8.33 15.37 11.71
N ASP A 111 7.00 15.43 11.57
CA ASP A 111 6.10 14.74 12.51
C ASP A 111 6.28 13.21 12.44
N PRO A 112 6.31 12.52 13.59
CA PRO A 112 6.41 11.08 13.63
C PRO A 112 5.07 10.40 13.34
N VAL A 113 5.15 9.26 12.67
CA VAL A 113 4.03 8.32 12.49
C VAL A 113 4.54 6.94 12.85
N SER A 114 3.81 6.18 13.66
CA SER A 114 4.19 4.79 13.94
C SER A 114 3.09 3.81 13.57
N VAL A 115 3.51 2.69 13.00
CA VAL A 115 2.63 1.63 12.51
C VAL A 115 3.02 0.33 13.18
N GLN A 116 2.08 -0.26 13.92
CA GLN A 116 2.24 -1.62 14.44
C GLN A 116 1.92 -2.61 13.32
N ALA A 117 2.83 -3.55 13.10
CA ALA A 117 2.79 -4.52 12.03
C ALA A 117 2.30 -5.90 12.52
N SER A 118 1.81 -6.72 11.59
CA SER A 118 1.33 -8.08 11.88
C SER A 118 2.41 -9.07 12.30
N ASP A 119 3.68 -8.76 12.03
CA ASP A 119 4.84 -9.53 12.50
C ASP A 119 5.24 -9.17 13.96
N GLY A 120 4.46 -8.29 14.62
CA GLY A 120 4.70 -7.82 15.98
C GLY A 120 5.69 -6.65 16.06
N SER A 121 6.32 -6.26 14.96
CA SER A 121 7.22 -5.11 14.92
C SER A 121 6.46 -3.78 14.89
N THR A 122 7.17 -2.69 15.14
CA THR A 122 6.65 -1.33 14.93
C THR A 122 7.58 -0.60 13.97
N ARG A 123 7.01 -0.07 12.90
CA ARG A 123 7.69 0.75 11.89
C ARG A 123 7.46 2.22 12.23
N THR A 124 8.53 3.01 12.24
CA THR A 124 8.44 4.46 12.50
C THR A 124 8.75 5.22 11.24
N PHE A 125 7.88 6.17 10.89
CA PHE A 125 7.99 7.01 9.72
C PHE A 125 8.07 8.48 10.14
N THR A 126 8.67 9.30 9.29
CA THR A 126 8.69 10.76 9.42
C THR A 126 7.94 11.38 8.25
N VAL A 127 7.01 12.28 8.54
CA VAL A 127 6.30 13.06 7.52
C VAL A 127 7.32 13.88 6.71
N VAL A 128 7.26 13.75 5.39
CA VAL A 128 8.11 14.48 4.45
C VAL A 128 7.32 15.42 3.53
N ALA A 129 6.01 15.21 3.41
CA ALA A 129 5.14 16.10 2.65
C ALA A 129 3.69 16.05 3.17
N ARG A 130 3.02 17.19 3.07
CA ARG A 130 1.56 17.32 3.21
C ARG A 130 1.05 18.18 2.06
N GLU A 131 0.17 17.62 1.25
CA GLU A 131 -0.43 18.29 0.11
C GLU A 131 -1.95 18.26 0.20
N GLN A 132 -2.60 19.25 -0.39
CA GLN A 132 -4.04 19.35 -0.49
C GLN A 132 -4.43 19.50 -1.95
N TRP A 133 -5.35 18.66 -2.41
CA TRP A 133 -5.77 18.56 -3.80
C TRP A 133 -7.28 18.63 -3.88
N SER A 134 -7.83 19.38 -4.83
CA SER A 134 -9.27 19.33 -5.06
C SER A 134 -9.70 17.92 -5.49
N LYS A 135 -10.94 17.55 -5.17
CA LYS A 135 -11.48 16.25 -5.54
C LYS A 135 -11.44 16.07 -7.06
N GLY A 136 -10.82 14.97 -7.50
CA GLY A 136 -10.57 14.67 -8.92
C GLY A 136 -9.16 15.02 -9.40
N GLU A 137 -8.38 15.79 -8.63
CA GLU A 137 -7.02 16.20 -9.00
C GLU A 137 -5.92 15.49 -8.20
N VAL A 138 -6.31 14.60 -7.28
CA VAL A 138 -5.34 13.79 -6.53
C VAL A 138 -4.51 12.97 -7.53
N PRO A 139 -3.17 13.04 -7.49
CA PRO A 139 -2.32 12.27 -8.40
C PRO A 139 -2.33 10.79 -8.00
N LEU A 140 -3.35 10.05 -8.42
CA LEU A 140 -3.61 8.67 -8.00
C LEU A 140 -2.44 7.73 -8.31
N ASP A 141 -1.81 7.88 -9.48
CA ASP A 141 -0.63 7.08 -9.86
C ASP A 141 0.53 7.28 -8.88
N ARG A 142 0.64 8.47 -8.27
CA ARG A 142 1.64 8.76 -7.24
C ARG A 142 1.20 8.26 -5.87
N VAL A 143 -0.07 8.41 -5.50
CA VAL A 143 -0.59 7.99 -4.19
C VAL A 143 -0.57 6.46 -4.05
N PHE A 144 -1.01 5.75 -5.09
CA PHE A 144 -1.16 4.30 -5.15
C PHE A 144 -0.04 3.59 -5.94
N SER A 145 1.10 4.26 -6.19
CA SER A 145 2.22 3.66 -6.92
C SER A 145 2.70 2.36 -6.26
N ALA A 146 2.87 1.32 -7.08
CA ALA A 146 3.57 0.09 -6.71
C ALA A 146 5.10 0.21 -6.78
N GLY A 147 5.62 1.30 -7.33
CA GLY A 147 7.06 1.54 -7.49
C GLY A 147 7.57 2.78 -6.76
N GLY A 148 8.88 3.00 -6.87
CA GLY A 148 9.59 4.08 -6.19
C GLY A 148 9.95 3.73 -4.73
N GLN A 149 10.51 4.70 -4.01
CA GLN A 149 10.92 4.51 -2.62
C GLN A 149 9.73 4.07 -1.74
N PRO A 150 9.94 3.11 -0.80
CA PRO A 150 8.96 2.76 0.21
C PRO A 150 8.50 3.97 0.98
N ARG A 151 7.18 4.12 1.11
CA ARG A 151 6.58 5.21 1.88
C ARG A 151 5.22 4.82 2.42
N LEU A 152 4.83 5.52 3.48
CA LEU A 152 3.49 5.53 4.01
C LEU A 152 2.76 6.75 3.44
N THR A 153 1.55 6.55 2.90
CA THR A 153 0.70 7.64 2.44
C THR A 153 -0.63 7.62 3.18
N LEU A 154 -0.92 8.68 3.92
CA LEU A 154 -2.18 8.87 4.65
C LEU A 154 -3.08 9.80 3.84
N VAL A 155 -4.35 9.41 3.66
CA VAL A 155 -5.31 10.16 2.84
C VAL A 155 -6.60 10.38 3.60
N THR A 156 -7.09 11.63 3.58
CA THR A 156 -8.41 11.98 4.12
C THR A 156 -9.10 13.04 3.29
N CYS A 157 -10.41 13.21 3.49
CA CYS A 157 -11.15 14.35 2.98
C CYS A 157 -10.68 15.66 3.64
N GLY A 158 -10.72 16.78 2.91
CA GLY A 158 -10.30 18.08 3.43
C GLY A 158 -10.89 19.27 2.68
N GLY A 159 -10.36 20.46 2.96
CA GLY A 159 -10.90 21.71 2.43
C GLY A 159 -12.24 22.09 3.05
N SER A 160 -12.94 23.03 2.43
CA SER A 160 -14.25 23.48 2.89
C SER A 160 -15.31 22.41 2.65
N PHE A 161 -16.25 22.26 3.58
CA PHE A 161 -17.42 21.41 3.39
C PHE A 161 -18.41 22.04 2.39
N ASP A 162 -18.82 21.27 1.39
CA ASP A 162 -19.87 21.63 0.45
C ASP A 162 -21.20 21.01 0.88
N GLY A 163 -22.04 21.81 1.53
CA GLY A 163 -23.34 21.37 2.03
C GLY A 163 -24.32 20.92 0.93
N SER A 164 -24.15 21.39 -0.30
CA SER A 164 -25.02 20.97 -1.41
C SER A 164 -24.72 19.55 -1.88
N ARG A 165 -23.48 19.08 -1.68
CA ARG A 165 -23.01 17.73 -2.04
C ARG A 165 -22.81 16.82 -0.83
N ALA A 166 -23.06 17.33 0.38
CA ALA A 166 -22.71 16.70 1.65
C ALA A 166 -21.27 16.16 1.65
N SER A 167 -20.33 16.94 1.11
CA SER A 167 -18.98 16.45 0.83
C SER A 167 -17.93 17.55 0.98
N TYR A 168 -16.77 17.17 1.50
CA TYR A 168 -15.56 17.98 1.46
C TYR A 168 -15.10 18.20 0.02
N ARG A 169 -14.50 19.37 -0.27
CA ARG A 169 -14.08 19.74 -1.64
C ARG A 169 -12.73 19.17 -2.04
N ASP A 170 -11.87 18.87 -1.07
CA ASP A 170 -10.49 18.48 -1.31
C ASP A 170 -10.17 17.13 -0.63
N ASN A 171 -8.97 16.63 -0.89
CA ASN A 171 -8.32 15.59 -0.13
C ASN A 171 -6.98 16.12 0.40
N VAL A 172 -6.63 15.72 1.63
CA VAL A 172 -5.31 15.92 2.21
C VAL A 172 -4.54 14.61 2.06
N VAL A 173 -3.33 14.72 1.51
CA VAL A 173 -2.39 13.61 1.32
C VAL A 173 -1.14 13.91 2.13
N VAL A 174 -0.81 13.03 3.07
CA VAL A 174 0.42 13.09 3.85
C VAL A 174 1.31 11.94 3.41
N THR A 175 2.56 12.24 3.07
CA THR A 175 3.56 11.24 2.74
C THR A 175 4.64 11.22 3.82
N ALA A 176 4.98 10.01 4.27
CA ALA A 176 6.01 9.77 5.28
C ALA A 176 6.95 8.65 4.82
N VAL A 177 8.22 8.74 5.20
CA VAL A 177 9.25 7.74 4.87
C VAL A 177 9.73 7.06 6.14
N GLU A 178 10.07 5.78 6.04
CA GLU A 178 10.54 5.01 7.20
C GLU A 178 11.89 5.54 7.69
N GLN A 179 12.05 5.61 9.01
CA GLN A 179 13.31 5.95 9.65
C GLN A 179 14.22 4.73 9.66
N SER A 180 15.48 4.93 9.28
CA SER A 180 16.54 3.91 9.34
C SER A 180 16.99 3.63 10.77
#